data_AF-A0A3P6PNY5-F1
#
_entry.id   AF-A0A3P6PNY5-F1
#
_cell.length_a   1.000
_cell.length_b   1.000
_cell.length_c   1.000
_cell.angle_alpha   90.00
_cell.angle_beta   90.00
_cell.angle_gamma   90.00
#
_symmetry.space_group_name_H-M   'P 1'
#
loop_
_entity.id
_entity.type
_entity.pdbx_description
1 polymer ?
#
loop_
_entity_poly.entity_id
_entity_poly.type
_entity_poly.pdbx_seq_one_letter_code
_entity_poly.pdbx_strand_id
1 'polypeptide(L)'
;MCYRLIFRSSALLDMEESAINQLNKVCGYEFTSKFQRMFNDIQLAPDLNSNFQRHLSEHGLQFRFTPHFDVLTLSAWPISLKNATEFSLPSDLLSVNTHFEEFYRAAYNGRRLRWAQSHSTAELRCCYTDKPYIISLS
;
A
#
# COMPACT_ATOMS: atom_id res chain seq x y z
N MET A 1 10.73 11.95 -4.41
CA MET A 1 9.37 11.59 -4.88
C MET A 1 8.96 10.21 -4.38
N CYS A 2 9.51 9.10 -4.90
CA CYS A 2 9.05 7.74 -4.55
C CYS A 2 9.05 7.43 -3.04
N TYR A 3 10.11 7.80 -2.33
CA TYR A 3 10.18 7.61 -0.87
C TYR A 3 9.23 8.55 -0.11
N ARG A 4 8.99 9.77 -0.61
CA ARG A 4 8.11 10.76 0.06
C ARG A 4 6.63 10.44 -0.11
N LEU A 5 6.27 9.83 -1.24
CA LEU A 5 4.93 9.38 -1.58
C LEU A 5 4.43 8.24 -0.66
N ILE A 6 5.36 7.41 -0.16
CA ILE A 6 5.05 6.32 0.79
C ILE A 6 4.70 6.87 2.19
N PHE A 7 5.19 8.06 2.56
CA PHE A 7 5.03 8.63 3.91
C PHE A 7 3.88 9.66 4.05
N ARG A 8 2.88 9.64 3.15
CA ARG A 8 1.56 10.33 3.20
C ARG A 8 1.47 11.61 4.06
N SER A 9 1.43 12.77 3.40
CA SER A 9 0.78 13.98 3.93
C SER A 9 -0.08 14.61 2.83
N SER A 10 -1.32 15.00 3.16
CA SER A 10 -2.28 15.53 2.17
C SER A 10 -1.79 16.79 1.49
N ALA A 11 -1.13 17.69 2.22
CA ALA A 11 -0.53 18.91 1.66
C ALA A 11 0.59 18.63 0.65
N LEU A 12 1.21 17.44 0.71
CA LEU A 12 2.23 17.04 -0.26
C LEU A 12 1.60 16.49 -1.55
N LEU A 13 0.39 15.94 -1.53
CA LEU A 13 -0.21 15.33 -2.73
C LEU A 13 -0.47 16.36 -3.83
N ASP A 14 -1.05 17.51 -3.49
CA ASP A 14 -1.32 18.59 -4.45
C ASP A 14 -0.01 19.20 -5.01
N MET A 15 1.02 19.29 -4.16
CA MET A 15 2.35 19.75 -4.59
C MET A 15 3.03 18.74 -5.52
N GLU A 16 2.91 17.45 -5.23
CA GLU A 16 3.48 16.37 -6.05
C GLU A 16 2.77 16.29 -7.41
N GLU A 17 1.44 16.48 -7.46
CA GLU A 17 0.70 16.59 -8.72
C GLU A 17 1.18 17.77 -9.57
N SER A 18 1.31 18.95 -8.96
CA SER A 18 1.82 20.15 -9.63
C SER A 18 3.25 19.95 -10.15
N ALA A 19 4.12 19.31 -9.36
CA ALA A 19 5.50 19.00 -9.75
C ALA A 19 5.56 18.03 -10.94
N ILE A 20 4.72 16.98 -10.95
CA ILE A 20 4.62 16.04 -12.08
C ILE A 20 4.15 16.76 -13.34
N ASN A 21 3.14 17.63 -13.22
CA ASN A 21 2.62 18.40 -14.34
C ASN A 21 3.65 19.37 -14.92
N GLN A 22 4.44 20.03 -14.06
CA GLN A 22 5.52 20.91 -14.49
C GLN A 22 6.65 20.13 -15.16
N LEU A 23 7.04 18.98 -14.62
CA LEU A 23 8.03 18.09 -15.23
C LEU A 23 7.55 17.56 -16.59
N ASN A 24 6.26 17.28 -16.74
CA ASN A 24 5.72 16.81 -18.01
C ASN A 24 5.82 17.90 -19.09
N LYS A 25 5.58 19.17 -18.72
CA LYS A 25 5.75 20.32 -19.63
C LYS A 25 7.20 20.52 -20.08
N VAL A 26 8.18 20.25 -19.21
CA VAL A 26 9.60 20.52 -19.48
C VAL A 26 10.31 19.34 -20.13
N CYS A 27 10.05 18.12 -19.66
CA CYS A 27 10.79 16.90 -20.04
C CYS A 27 9.98 15.95 -20.94
N GLY A 28 8.69 16.22 -21.13
CA GLY A 28 7.79 15.39 -21.92
C GLY A 28 7.22 14.17 -21.19
N TYR A 29 6.28 13.52 -21.86
CA TYR A 29 5.45 12.44 -21.29
C TYR A 29 6.23 11.16 -20.99
N GLU A 30 7.17 10.78 -21.88
CA GLU A 30 7.97 9.55 -21.72
C GLU A 30 8.71 9.52 -20.38
N PHE A 31 9.19 10.69 -19.91
CA PHE A 31 9.91 10.82 -18.65
C PHE A 31 8.98 10.81 -17.42
N THR A 32 7.77 11.35 -17.55
CA THR A 32 6.82 11.52 -16.43
C THR A 32 5.79 10.41 -16.29
N SER A 33 5.62 9.58 -17.30
CA SER A 33 4.68 8.46 -17.35
C SER A 33 4.78 7.53 -16.14
N LYS A 34 6.01 7.25 -15.67
CA LYS A 34 6.26 6.44 -14.45
C LYS A 34 5.78 7.15 -13.19
N PHE A 35 6.10 8.43 -13.02
CA PHE A 35 5.68 9.21 -11.85
C PHE A 35 4.17 9.38 -11.79
N GLN A 36 3.52 9.63 -12.94
CA GLN A 36 2.05 9.68 -13.02
C GLN A 36 1.41 8.36 -12.61
N ARG A 37 1.97 7.24 -13.06
CA ARG A 37 1.48 5.92 -12.68
C ARG A 37 1.67 5.64 -11.19
N MET A 38 2.82 6.00 -10.63
CA MET A 38 3.07 5.91 -9.19
C MET A 38 2.08 6.76 -8.38
N PHE A 39 1.81 7.98 -8.84
CA PHE A 39 0.86 8.87 -8.18
C PHE A 39 -0.56 8.31 -8.21
N ASN A 40 -0.99 7.77 -9.35
CA ASN A 40 -2.29 7.12 -9.49
C ASN A 40 -2.43 5.89 -8.58
N ASP A 41 -1.39 5.05 -8.48
CA ASP A 41 -1.40 3.88 -7.58
C ASP A 41 -1.70 4.30 -6.12
N ILE A 42 -1.18 5.44 -5.67
CA ILE A 42 -1.38 5.96 -4.30
C ILE A 42 -2.77 6.58 -4.13
N GLN A 43 -3.25 7.30 -5.14
CA GLN A 43 -4.58 7.91 -5.10
C GLN A 43 -5.71 6.87 -5.05
N LEU A 44 -5.50 5.70 -5.65
CA LEU A 44 -6.48 4.61 -5.65
C LEU A 44 -6.50 3.81 -4.34
N ALA A 45 -5.43 3.88 -3.53
CA ALA A 45 -5.32 3.10 -2.31
C ALA A 45 -6.43 3.39 -1.27
N PRO A 46 -6.81 4.64 -0.95
CA PRO A 46 -7.89 4.93 0.01
C PRO A 46 -9.23 4.29 -0.38
N ASP A 47 -9.63 4.40 -1.65
CA ASP A 47 -10.88 3.85 -2.15
C ASP A 47 -10.86 2.32 -2.12
N LEU A 48 -9.73 1.73 -2.53
CA LEU A 48 -9.54 0.29 -2.51
C LEU A 48 -9.61 -0.28 -1.09
N ASN A 49 -8.96 0.37 -0.13
CA ASN A 49 -9.02 -0.02 1.28
C ASN A 49 -10.43 0.15 1.86
N SER A 50 -11.13 1.24 1.52
CA SER A 50 -12.51 1.46 1.97
C SER A 50 -13.46 0.39 1.44
N ASN A 51 -13.29 -0.03 0.19
CA ASN A 51 -14.04 -1.13 -0.41
C ASN A 51 -13.70 -2.48 0.22
N PHE A 52 -12.43 -2.73 0.54
CA PHE A 52 -12.01 -3.94 1.25
C PHE A 52 -12.61 -3.99 2.67
N GLN A 53 -12.60 -2.89 3.42
CA GLN A 53 -13.23 -2.81 4.75
C GLN A 53 -14.74 -3.09 4.71
N ARG A 54 -15.42 -2.62 3.67
CA ARG A 54 -16.84 -2.95 3.42
C ARG A 54 -17.01 -4.44 3.14
N HIS A 55 -16.17 -5.01 2.28
CA HIS A 55 -16.19 -6.44 1.97
C HIS A 55 -15.99 -7.30 3.22
N LEU A 56 -15.05 -6.94 4.10
CA LEU A 56 -14.85 -7.63 5.38
C LEU A 56 -16.09 -7.58 6.27
N SER A 57 -16.73 -6.41 6.35
CA SER A 57 -17.95 -6.22 7.13
C SER A 57 -19.13 -7.05 6.61
N GLU A 58 -19.31 -7.13 5.29
CA GLU A 58 -20.36 -7.92 4.63
C GLU A 58 -20.19 -9.43 4.84
N HIS A 59 -18.94 -9.90 4.93
CA HIS A 59 -18.61 -11.31 5.14
C HIS A 59 -18.46 -11.68 6.62
N GLY A 60 -18.68 -10.73 7.54
CA GLY A 60 -18.54 -10.94 8.98
C GLY A 60 -17.10 -11.22 9.44
N LEU A 61 -16.10 -10.82 8.64
CA LEU A 61 -14.70 -11.01 8.92
C LEU A 61 -14.17 -9.84 9.74
N GLN A 62 -13.66 -10.13 10.94
CA GLN A 62 -13.03 -9.12 11.79
C GLN A 62 -11.63 -9.53 12.20
N PHE A 63 -10.70 -8.59 12.12
CA PHE A 63 -9.32 -8.75 12.56
C PHE A 63 -9.05 -7.91 13.80
N ARG A 64 -8.08 -8.33 14.62
CA ARG A 64 -7.68 -7.60 15.83
C ARG A 64 -6.89 -6.31 15.53
N PHE A 65 -6.61 -6.05 14.26
CA PHE A 65 -5.86 -4.92 13.75
C PHE A 65 -6.57 -4.33 12.53
N THR A 66 -6.20 -3.10 12.17
CA THR A 66 -6.73 -2.44 10.97
C THR A 66 -5.77 -2.69 9.81
N PRO A 67 -6.12 -3.56 8.84
CA PRO A 67 -5.27 -3.75 7.67
C PRO A 67 -5.33 -2.54 6.72
N HIS A 68 -4.19 -2.21 6.14
CA HIS A 68 -4.05 -1.23 5.06
C HIS A 68 -3.18 -1.81 3.95
N PHE A 69 -3.62 -1.67 2.71
CA PHE A 69 -2.96 -2.24 1.54
C PHE A 69 -2.70 -1.16 0.48
N ASP A 70 -1.46 -1.05 0.04
CA ASP A 70 -1.07 -0.25 -1.11
C ASP A 70 -0.77 -1.17 -2.31
N VAL A 71 -1.56 -1.04 -3.37
CA VAL A 71 -1.39 -1.83 -4.60
C VAL A 71 -0.56 -1.03 -5.59
N LEU A 72 0.66 -1.50 -5.84
CA LEU A 72 1.66 -0.78 -6.62
C LEU A 72 1.93 -1.47 -7.96
N THR A 73 2.05 -0.68 -9.03
CA THR A 73 2.37 -1.19 -10.36
C THR A 73 3.88 -1.44 -10.49
N LEU A 74 4.30 -2.71 -10.52
CA LEU A 74 5.70 -3.15 -10.60
C LEU A 74 6.58 -2.42 -11.64
N SER A 75 6.02 -2.03 -12.80
CA SER A 75 6.78 -1.34 -13.86
C SER A 75 7.06 0.14 -13.58
N ALA A 76 6.32 0.73 -12.64
CA ALA A 76 6.45 2.14 -12.26
C ALA A 76 7.33 2.32 -11.01
N TRP A 77 7.31 1.35 -10.09
CA TRP A 77 8.01 1.45 -8.80
C TRP A 77 9.37 0.75 -8.81
N PRO A 78 10.42 1.34 -8.23
CA PRO A 78 11.74 0.70 -8.10
C PRO A 78 11.78 -0.29 -6.93
N ILE A 79 10.81 -1.22 -6.87
CA ILE A 79 10.70 -2.23 -5.80
C ILE A 79 11.34 -3.53 -6.29
N SER A 80 12.39 -3.97 -5.60
CA SER A 80 13.03 -5.26 -5.88
C SER A 80 12.44 -6.35 -4.98
N LEU A 81 11.60 -7.20 -5.55
CA LEU A 81 11.06 -8.38 -4.87
C LEU A 81 12.07 -9.55 -4.77
N LYS A 82 13.33 -9.36 -5.19
CA LYS A 82 14.34 -10.43 -5.28
C LYS A 82 14.86 -10.88 -3.92
N ASN A 83 14.76 -10.03 -2.91
CA ASN A 83 15.21 -10.32 -1.54
C ASN A 83 14.01 -10.57 -0.63
N ALA A 84 13.02 -11.34 -1.10
CA ALA A 84 11.95 -11.80 -0.23
C ALA A 84 12.58 -12.71 0.83
N THR A 85 12.95 -12.12 1.96
CA THR A 85 13.40 -12.82 3.15
C THR A 85 12.37 -13.90 3.47
N GLU A 86 12.82 -15.09 3.87
CA GLU A 86 11.95 -16.14 4.42
C GLU A 86 11.37 -15.66 5.76
N PHE A 87 10.38 -14.76 5.67
CA PHE A 87 9.65 -14.24 6.81
C PHE A 87 8.36 -15.03 6.93
N SER A 88 8.25 -15.82 7.99
CA SER A 88 7.01 -16.49 8.34
C SER A 88 6.04 -15.47 8.92
N LEU A 89 5.10 -15.01 8.10
CA LEU A 89 4.00 -14.19 8.62
C LEU A 89 3.17 -15.00 9.63
N PRO A 90 2.77 -14.38 10.75
CA PRO A 90 1.73 -14.90 11.62
C PRO A 90 0.48 -15.33 10.85
N SER A 91 -0.21 -16.37 11.34
CA SER A 91 -1.43 -16.92 10.73
C SER A 91 -2.50 -15.86 10.47
N ASP A 92 -2.64 -14.90 11.38
CA ASP A 92 -3.63 -13.83 11.28
C ASP A 92 -3.34 -12.90 10.10
N LEU A 93 -2.08 -12.54 9.87
CA LEU A 93 -1.66 -11.71 8.73
C LEU A 93 -1.78 -12.47 7.41
N LEU A 94 -1.45 -13.76 7.42
CA LEU A 94 -1.63 -14.61 6.24
C LEU A 94 -3.11 -14.70 5.85
N SER A 95 -4.01 -14.85 6.83
CA SER A 95 -5.45 -14.87 6.61
C SER A 95 -5.94 -13.58 5.95
N VAL A 96 -5.54 -12.40 6.45
CA VAL A 96 -5.93 -11.13 5.80
C VAL A 96 -5.42 -11.08 4.36
N ASN A 97 -4.17 -11.47 4.11
CA ASN A 97 -3.59 -11.45 2.77
C ASN A 97 -4.40 -12.33 1.80
N THR A 98 -4.84 -13.51 2.24
CA THR A 98 -5.68 -14.40 1.42
C THR A 98 -7.03 -13.75 1.10
N HIS A 99 -7.72 -13.18 2.08
CA HIS A 99 -9.00 -12.49 1.85
C HIS A 99 -8.84 -11.28 0.92
N PHE A 100 -7.73 -10.55 1.05
CA PHE A 100 -7.43 -9.44 0.15
C PHE A 100 -7.14 -9.91 -1.28
N GLU A 101 -6.42 -11.02 -1.47
CA GLU A 101 -6.22 -11.62 -2.80
C GLU A 101 -7.53 -12.04 -3.45
N GLU A 102 -8.45 -12.64 -2.70
CA GLU A 102 -9.76 -13.06 -3.20
C GLU A 102 -10.62 -11.85 -3.60
N PHE A 103 -10.69 -10.85 -2.72
CA PHE A 103 -11.36 -9.57 -3.01
C PHE A 103 -10.80 -8.90 -4.27
N TYR A 104 -9.47 -8.79 -4.36
CA TYR A 104 -8.82 -8.12 -5.48
C TYR A 104 -8.97 -8.91 -6.78
N ARG A 105 -8.89 -10.24 -6.74
CA ARG A 105 -9.10 -11.10 -7.89
C ARG A 105 -10.54 -11.01 -8.42
N ALA A 106 -11.52 -10.92 -7.52
CA ALA A 106 -12.92 -10.77 -7.91
C ALA A 106 -13.18 -9.42 -8.61
N ALA A 107 -12.55 -8.34 -8.13
CA ALA A 107 -12.68 -7.01 -8.72
C ALA A 107 -11.86 -6.81 -10.01
N TYR A 108 -10.66 -7.41 -10.10
CA TYR A 108 -9.72 -7.19 -11.19
C TYR A 108 -9.24 -8.52 -11.80
N ASN A 109 -9.99 -9.01 -12.79
CA ASN A 109 -9.64 -10.24 -13.50
C ASN A 109 -8.33 -10.07 -14.32
N GLY A 110 -7.48 -11.10 -14.31
CA GLY A 110 -6.22 -11.13 -15.06
C GLY A 110 -5.02 -10.45 -14.39
N ARG A 111 -5.17 -9.88 -13.18
CA ARG A 111 -4.03 -9.33 -12.41
C ARG A 111 -3.54 -10.32 -11.36
N ARG A 112 -2.22 -10.41 -11.19
CA ARG A 112 -1.57 -11.22 -10.15
C ARG A 112 -0.85 -10.31 -9.16
N LEU A 113 -1.20 -10.41 -7.89
CA LEU A 113 -0.52 -9.70 -6.81
C LEU A 113 0.78 -10.41 -6.44
N ARG A 114 1.76 -9.62 -6.00
CA ARG A 114 3.00 -10.11 -5.36
C ARG A 114 3.23 -9.29 -4.10
N TRP A 115 3.41 -9.98 -2.99
CA TRP A 115 3.62 -9.35 -1.69
C TRP A 115 5.04 -8.81 -1.55
N ALA A 116 5.16 -7.54 -1.18
CA ALA A 116 6.43 -6.87 -0.85
C ALA A 116 6.59 -6.77 0.67
N GLN A 117 6.83 -7.90 1.33
CA GLN A 117 6.87 -7.98 2.80
C GLN A 117 7.97 -7.09 3.40
N SER A 118 9.12 -6.98 2.73
CA SER A 118 10.25 -6.11 3.14
C SER A 118 9.96 -4.61 3.06
N HIS A 119 8.81 -4.21 2.51
CA HIS A 119 8.36 -2.82 2.41
C HIS A 119 7.08 -2.57 3.21
N SER A 120 6.65 -3.55 4.00
CA SER A 120 5.46 -3.45 4.84
C SER A 120 5.84 -2.93 6.22
N THR A 121 5.04 -2.03 6.78
CA THR A 121 5.22 -1.51 8.14
C THR A 121 4.10 -2.01 9.04
N ALA A 122 4.39 -2.27 10.31
CA ALA A 122 3.41 -2.70 11.29
C ALA A 122 3.51 -1.85 12.57
N GLU A 123 2.38 -1.43 13.12
CA GLU A 123 2.33 -0.72 14.40
C GLU A 123 1.87 -1.68 15.50
N LEU A 124 2.71 -1.85 16.53
CA LEU A 124 2.42 -2.67 17.69
C LEU A 124 2.11 -1.78 18.88
N ARG A 125 0.96 -2.03 19.52
CA ARG A 125 0.61 -1.41 20.79
C ARG A 125 1.01 -2.32 21.94
N CYS A 126 2.01 -1.93 22.71
CA CYS A 126 2.47 -2.63 23.90
C CYS A 126 1.81 -2.04 25.16
N CYS A 127 1.05 -2.86 25.88
CA CYS A 127 0.36 -2.48 27.12
C CYS A 127 1.05 -3.06 28.38
N TYR A 128 2.37 -3.30 28.31
CA TYR A 128 3.13 -3.91 29.42
C TYR A 128 3.34 -2.96 30.62
N THR A 129 3.25 -1.66 30.39
CA THR A 129 3.41 -0.61 31.40
C THR A 129 2.12 0.16 31.61
N ASP A 130 2.02 0.94 32.69
CA ASP A 130 0.87 1.83 32.97
C ASP A 130 0.53 2.78 31.82
N LYS A 131 1.51 3.10 30.97
CA LYS A 131 1.30 3.85 29.73
C LYS A 131 1.35 2.91 28.52
N PRO A 132 0.38 2.95 27.60
CA PRO A 132 0.47 2.21 26.36
C PRO A 132 1.55 2.82 25.46
N TYR A 133 2.45 1.99 24.95
CA TYR A 133 3.45 2.39 23.95
C TYR A 133 3.04 1.91 22.57
N ILE A 134 3.28 2.72 21.54
CA ILE A 134 3.09 2.34 20.13
C ILE A 134 4.48 2.25 19.50
N ILE A 135 4.80 1.10 18.91
CA ILE A 135 6.07 0.79 18.28
C ILE A 135 5.80 0.55 16.79
N SER A 136 6.39 1.37 15.91
CA SER A 136 6.34 1.17 14.46
C SER A 136 7.52 0.31 14.02
N LEU A 137 7.25 -0.83 13.42
CA LEU A 137 8.21 -1.76 12.83
C LEU A 137 8.21 -1.64 11.31
N SER A 138 9.38 -1.71 10.69
CA SER A 138 9.61 -1.67 9.23
C SER A 138 10.61 -2.72 8.82
#